data_AF-A0A9Q8ZED5-F1
#
_entry.id   AF-A0A9Q8ZED5-F1
#
_cell.length_a   1.000
_cell.length_b   1.000
_cell.length_c   1.000
_cell.angle_alpha   90.00
_cell.angle_beta   90.00
_cell.angle_gamma   90.00
#
_symmetry.space_group_name_H-M   'P 1'
#
loop_
_entity.id
_entity.type
_entity.pdbx_description
1 polymer ?
#
loop_
_entity_poly.entity_id
_entity_poly.type
_entity_poly.pdbx_seq_one_letter_code
_entity_poly.pdbx_strand_id
1 'polypeptide(L)'
;MPYPSSSISTCTVLHAPAPDTVAWDLLSLLAWAASAVFLSLVTGSSREDHTLRAAIFAWGVAEEQWPADTIPNPGDNHCVTMALAGLLVKAVSLGAVFVITQYVLAYLQSPLKNIPGPFLAKFSNIWRFLNHYGQTHIETQRKLHEQHGDIVRLGPNTVSIADANLIKTIYNTRGTFLKSDYYNALQIENIMDDDLRVFCHHLETRFIKGANKGKTCDIADWISFFAWDFLGDMTWSKRIGFMDQGEDVGDMLGTAERVMRYFSVVGQIPALDKWLGKNPNWPRSLYKFDDFSVAAGFSVERFMERMQNPDLGNGKKDFLNGFLQAKEEHPELVTDNEVIGYMIINVLGGADTLAIVMKGIFYHLLKSPACKARLVQELHSARLSYPTPYTSIEQLPYLDACIKEGLRMHPVVGQLFERIVPASGLTLADGTTLPPGTIVGVNPWVIHYKEDVYGEKPYEFRPERWLRGEKEDVAAFEARIRKMKDADMAFGGGNRVCIGKPLALVEVYKVVATVFGKYQIELEDPSKEWDLHKQWFVWPHNIKVKLSIFDNV
;
A
#
# COMPACT_ATOMS: atom_id res chain seq x y z
N MET A 1 -9.07 -32.90 -43.37
CA MET A 1 -8.61 -33.72 -42.22
C MET A 1 -9.04 -33.01 -40.95
N PRO A 2 -9.76 -33.69 -40.04
CA PRO A 2 -10.33 -33.06 -38.84
C PRO A 2 -9.29 -32.95 -37.71
N TYR A 3 -9.45 -31.93 -36.88
CA TYR A 3 -8.70 -31.68 -35.64
C TYR A 3 -8.90 -32.81 -34.61
N PRO A 4 -7.86 -33.21 -33.84
CA PRO A 4 -8.06 -34.01 -32.65
C PRO A 4 -8.38 -33.13 -31.44
N SER A 5 -9.48 -33.43 -30.78
CA SER A 5 -9.88 -32.95 -29.46
C SER A 5 -8.90 -33.43 -28.39
N SER A 6 -8.21 -32.52 -27.70
CA SER A 6 -7.52 -32.82 -26.46
C SER A 6 -8.35 -32.35 -25.27
N SER A 7 -8.91 -33.31 -24.55
CA SER A 7 -9.52 -33.16 -23.23
C SER A 7 -8.53 -32.53 -22.26
N ILE A 8 -8.84 -31.34 -21.75
CA ILE A 8 -8.14 -30.75 -20.60
C ILE A 8 -8.66 -31.48 -19.36
N SER A 9 -7.87 -32.43 -18.86
CA SER A 9 -8.08 -32.96 -17.51
C SER A 9 -7.78 -31.85 -16.50
N THR A 10 -8.83 -31.35 -15.85
CA THR A 10 -8.72 -30.54 -14.63
C THR A 10 -8.06 -31.40 -13.55
N CYS A 11 -6.76 -31.22 -13.38
CA CYS A 11 -6.05 -31.73 -12.21
C CYS A 11 -6.34 -30.76 -11.06
N THR A 12 -7.41 -31.05 -10.31
CA THR A 12 -7.67 -30.38 -9.02
C THR A 12 -6.57 -30.79 -8.06
N VAL A 13 -5.49 -30.00 -8.00
CA VAL A 13 -4.50 -30.12 -6.93
C VAL A 13 -5.18 -29.61 -5.66
N LEU A 14 -5.77 -30.53 -4.90
CA LEU A 14 -6.21 -30.29 -3.53
C LEU A 14 -5.04 -29.69 -2.74
N HIS A 15 -5.04 -28.37 -2.57
CA HIS A 15 -4.18 -27.71 -1.59
C HIS A 15 -4.73 -28.08 -0.22
N ALA A 16 -3.94 -28.78 0.60
CA ALA A 16 -4.20 -28.81 2.03
C ALA A 16 -4.18 -27.36 2.53
N PRO A 17 -5.16 -26.93 3.34
CA PRO A 17 -5.17 -25.58 3.89
C PRO A 17 -3.86 -25.29 4.62
N ALA A 18 -3.40 -24.05 4.54
CA ALA A 18 -2.19 -23.64 5.24
C ALA A 18 -2.36 -23.90 6.76
N PRO A 19 -1.29 -24.25 7.50
CA PRO A 19 -1.34 -24.40 8.95
C PRO A 19 -1.90 -23.16 9.66
N ASP A 20 -1.71 -21.99 9.04
CA ASP A 20 -2.17 -20.69 9.52
C ASP A 20 -3.71 -20.63 9.58
N THR A 21 -4.45 -21.16 8.60
CA THR A 21 -5.93 -21.15 8.58
C THR A 21 -6.53 -22.09 9.61
N VAL A 22 -5.93 -23.28 9.81
CA VAL A 22 -6.40 -24.27 10.79
C VAL A 22 -6.11 -23.84 12.24
N ALA A 23 -5.08 -23.01 12.45
CA ALA A 23 -4.79 -22.39 13.73
C ALA A 23 -5.83 -21.33 14.14
N TRP A 24 -6.34 -20.57 13.16
CA TRP A 24 -7.40 -19.58 13.37
C TRP A 24 -8.74 -20.20 13.77
N ASP A 25 -9.12 -21.32 13.16
CA ASP A 25 -10.37 -22.05 13.49
C ASP A 25 -10.36 -22.59 14.94
N LEU A 26 -9.19 -22.98 15.45
CA LEU A 26 -9.09 -23.50 16.81
C LEU A 26 -8.99 -22.38 17.86
N LEU A 27 -8.32 -21.27 17.54
CA LEU A 27 -8.28 -20.07 18.38
C LEU A 27 -9.67 -19.44 18.55
N SER A 28 -10.47 -19.44 17.49
CA SER A 28 -11.86 -18.95 17.53
C SER A 28 -12.78 -19.88 18.33
N LEU A 29 -12.61 -21.21 18.24
CA LEU A 29 -13.29 -22.18 19.11
C LEU A 29 -12.92 -22.00 20.60
N LEU A 30 -11.65 -21.72 20.89
CA LEU A 30 -11.16 -21.45 22.24
C LEU A 30 -11.63 -20.09 22.78
N ALA A 31 -11.67 -19.07 21.93
CA ALA A 31 -12.22 -17.76 22.27
C ALA A 31 -13.73 -17.81 22.52
N TRP A 32 -14.46 -18.64 21.78
CA TRP A 32 -15.88 -18.90 22.01
C TRP A 32 -16.10 -19.62 23.36
N ALA A 33 -15.31 -20.65 23.66
CA ALA A 33 -15.36 -21.35 24.94
C ALA A 33 -15.00 -20.42 26.13
N ALA A 34 -13.99 -19.56 25.96
CA ALA A 34 -13.60 -18.55 26.95
C ALA A 34 -14.70 -17.51 27.17
N SER A 35 -15.38 -17.08 26.11
CA SER A 35 -16.47 -16.10 26.17
C SER A 35 -17.72 -16.67 26.83
N ALA A 36 -18.07 -17.94 26.57
CA ALA A 36 -19.16 -18.64 27.23
C ALA A 36 -18.91 -18.78 28.75
N VAL A 37 -17.67 -19.08 29.14
CA VAL A 37 -17.23 -19.14 30.54
C VAL A 37 -17.29 -17.76 31.22
N PHE A 38 -16.85 -16.70 30.53
CA PHE A 38 -16.91 -15.32 31.02
C PHE A 38 -18.36 -14.82 31.19
N LEU A 39 -19.25 -15.13 30.24
CA LEU A 39 -20.67 -14.76 30.34
C LEU A 39 -21.37 -15.44 31.52
N SER A 40 -21.02 -16.71 31.79
CA SER A 40 -21.55 -17.47 32.93
C SER A 40 -21.04 -16.91 34.28
N LEU A 41 -19.79 -16.44 34.34
CA LEU A 41 -19.19 -15.79 35.52
C LEU A 41 -19.76 -14.39 35.81
N VAL A 42 -20.15 -13.63 34.78
CA VAL A 42 -20.60 -12.23 34.91
C VAL A 42 -22.11 -12.11 35.16
N THR A 43 -22.94 -13.04 34.66
CA THR A 43 -24.40 -12.86 34.67
C THR A 43 -25.11 -13.46 35.89
N GLY A 44 -24.44 -14.28 36.72
CA GLY A 44 -25.02 -14.81 37.97
C GLY A 44 -26.39 -15.50 37.81
N SER A 45 -26.70 -16.00 36.61
CA SER A 45 -28.01 -16.51 36.24
C SER A 45 -28.21 -17.94 36.76
N SER A 46 -29.10 -18.10 37.74
CA SER A 46 -29.49 -19.40 38.32
C SER A 46 -30.41 -20.24 37.43
N ARG A 47 -30.50 -19.97 36.11
CA ARG A 47 -31.49 -20.61 35.22
C ARG A 47 -30.90 -21.62 34.23
N GLU A 48 -29.57 -21.77 34.17
CA GLU A 48 -28.87 -22.73 33.30
C GLU A 48 -28.15 -23.84 34.08
N ASP A 49 -28.58 -24.09 35.32
CA ASP A 49 -27.93 -25.08 36.21
C ASP A 49 -28.15 -26.53 35.73
N HIS A 50 -29.14 -26.80 34.85
CA HIS A 50 -29.41 -28.16 34.35
C HIS A 50 -28.57 -28.56 33.13
N THR A 51 -28.25 -27.62 32.24
CA THR A 51 -27.43 -27.87 31.03
C THR A 51 -25.94 -27.93 31.35
N LEU A 52 -25.47 -27.10 32.28
CA LEU A 52 -24.09 -27.12 32.74
C LEU A 52 -23.77 -28.39 33.56
N ARG A 53 -24.70 -28.83 34.43
CA ARG A 53 -24.59 -30.11 35.15
C ARG A 53 -24.58 -31.31 34.20
N ALA A 54 -25.38 -31.28 33.13
CA ALA A 54 -25.38 -32.32 32.10
C ALA A 54 -24.06 -32.36 31.29
N ALA A 55 -23.47 -31.20 30.99
CA ALA A 55 -22.18 -31.11 30.30
C ALA A 55 -21.01 -31.60 31.17
N ILE A 56 -21.05 -31.33 32.49
CA ILE A 56 -20.07 -31.83 33.46
C ILE A 56 -20.21 -33.35 33.66
N PHE A 57 -21.44 -33.88 33.64
CA PHE A 57 -21.71 -35.33 33.74
C PHE A 57 -21.34 -36.09 32.45
N ALA A 58 -21.44 -35.45 31.28
CA ALA A 58 -21.11 -36.04 29.98
C ALA A 58 -19.60 -36.13 29.69
N TRP A 59 -18.75 -35.43 30.47
CA TRP A 59 -17.29 -35.39 30.29
C TRP A 59 -16.50 -36.05 31.43
N GLY A 60 -17.00 -37.21 31.88
CA GLY A 60 -16.19 -38.32 32.40
C GLY A 60 -15.10 -37.97 33.42
N VAL A 61 -15.45 -37.34 34.54
CA VAL A 61 -14.57 -37.36 35.71
C VAL A 61 -14.94 -38.60 36.53
N ALA A 62 -13.94 -39.47 36.68
CA ALA A 62 -14.03 -40.73 37.38
C ALA A 62 -14.59 -40.57 38.80
N GLU A 63 -15.33 -41.60 39.16
CA GLU A 63 -15.87 -41.96 40.46
C GLU A 63 -14.77 -41.95 41.53
N GLU A 64 -14.61 -40.83 42.24
CA GLU A 64 -13.84 -40.80 43.49
C GLU A 64 -14.74 -40.26 44.61
N GLN A 65 -14.93 -41.12 45.61
CA GLN A 65 -15.90 -41.01 46.69
C GLN A 65 -15.82 -39.66 47.42
N TRP A 66 -16.86 -38.85 47.31
CA TRP A 66 -17.02 -37.67 48.16
C TRP A 66 -17.60 -38.09 49.52
N PRO A 67 -16.92 -37.86 50.66
CA PRO A 67 -17.48 -38.13 51.97
C PRO A 67 -18.72 -37.24 52.20
N ALA A 68 -19.78 -37.82 52.75
CA ALA A 68 -21.15 -37.28 52.77
C ALA A 68 -21.37 -35.98 53.57
N ASP A 69 -20.32 -35.27 54.03
CA ASP A 69 -20.45 -34.10 54.91
C ASP A 69 -19.69 -32.83 54.44
N THR A 70 -19.49 -32.63 53.14
CA THR A 70 -18.96 -31.35 52.61
C THR A 70 -19.76 -30.83 51.42
N ILE A 71 -20.95 -30.29 51.71
CA ILE A 71 -21.65 -29.39 50.79
C ILE A 71 -21.10 -27.97 51.04
N PRO A 72 -20.42 -27.31 50.09
CA PRO A 72 -19.96 -25.94 50.29
C PRO A 72 -21.15 -24.98 50.26
N ASN A 73 -21.08 -23.94 51.08
CA ASN A 73 -22.11 -22.89 51.15
C ASN A 73 -22.27 -22.16 49.79
N PRO A 74 -23.44 -21.56 49.51
CA PRO A 74 -23.77 -20.92 48.22
C PRO A 74 -23.01 -19.60 47.90
N GLY A 75 -21.83 -19.38 48.48
CA GLY A 75 -21.05 -18.13 48.37
C GLY A 75 -19.58 -18.29 47.92
N ASP A 76 -19.07 -19.51 47.75
CA ASP A 76 -17.64 -19.71 47.41
C ASP A 76 -17.38 -19.70 45.89
N ASN A 77 -17.43 -18.49 45.32
CA ASN A 77 -17.08 -18.21 43.92
C ASN A 77 -15.64 -18.61 43.54
N HIS A 78 -14.77 -18.88 44.53
CA HIS A 78 -13.37 -19.29 44.34
C HIS A 78 -13.20 -20.69 43.75
N CYS A 79 -14.07 -21.65 44.09
CA CYS A 79 -13.92 -23.03 43.62
C CYS A 79 -14.31 -23.15 42.13
N VAL A 80 -15.35 -22.41 41.72
CA VAL A 80 -15.83 -22.34 40.33
C VAL A 80 -14.83 -21.59 39.42
N THR A 81 -14.26 -20.47 39.89
CA THR A 81 -13.22 -19.75 39.12
C THR A 81 -11.94 -20.56 38.93
N MET A 82 -11.50 -21.30 39.95
CA MET A 82 -10.35 -22.22 39.84
C MET A 82 -10.57 -23.33 38.80
N ALA A 83 -11.76 -23.95 38.79
CA ALA A 83 -12.11 -25.00 37.85
C ALA A 83 -12.18 -24.48 36.39
N LEU A 84 -12.74 -23.29 36.20
CA LEU A 84 -12.83 -22.62 34.91
C LEU A 84 -11.46 -22.16 34.38
N ALA A 85 -10.59 -21.63 35.25
CA ALA A 85 -9.21 -21.32 34.89
C ALA A 85 -8.43 -22.59 34.48
N GLY A 86 -8.64 -23.70 35.19
CA GLY A 86 -8.06 -25.00 34.82
C GLY A 86 -8.53 -25.53 33.47
N LEU A 87 -9.82 -25.33 33.13
CA LEU A 87 -10.38 -25.67 31.82
C LEU A 87 -9.81 -24.78 30.71
N LEU A 88 -9.68 -23.47 30.95
CA LEU A 88 -9.12 -22.52 29.99
C LEU A 88 -7.65 -22.85 29.67
N VAL A 89 -6.84 -23.14 30.69
CA VAL A 89 -5.43 -23.54 30.53
C VAL A 89 -5.32 -24.83 29.72
N LYS A 90 -6.17 -25.84 29.99
CA LYS A 90 -6.21 -27.09 29.22
C LYS A 90 -6.62 -26.86 27.77
N ALA A 91 -7.60 -25.99 27.54
CA ALA A 91 -8.10 -25.67 26.21
C ALA A 91 -7.05 -24.91 25.39
N VAL A 92 -6.40 -23.90 25.97
CA VAL A 92 -5.26 -23.18 25.34
C VAL A 92 -4.08 -24.13 25.08
N SER A 93 -3.78 -25.05 26.01
CA SER A 93 -2.72 -26.03 25.85
C SER A 93 -3.03 -27.01 24.71
N LEU A 94 -4.26 -27.50 24.61
CA LEU A 94 -4.71 -28.35 23.51
C LEU A 94 -4.68 -27.60 22.17
N GLY A 95 -5.03 -26.32 22.17
CA GLY A 95 -4.92 -25.47 20.98
C GLY A 95 -3.50 -25.25 20.53
N ALA A 96 -2.60 -24.92 21.45
CA ALA A 96 -1.18 -24.81 21.15
C ALA A 96 -0.62 -26.13 20.59
N VAL A 97 -0.98 -27.28 21.19
CA VAL A 97 -0.56 -28.60 20.70
C VAL A 97 -1.09 -28.87 19.29
N PHE A 98 -2.34 -28.53 19.00
CA PHE A 98 -2.93 -28.71 17.68
C PHE A 98 -2.24 -27.83 16.63
N VAL A 99 -2.03 -26.54 16.92
CA VAL A 99 -1.32 -25.61 16.02
C VAL A 99 0.10 -26.09 15.75
N ILE A 100 0.84 -26.46 16.80
CA ILE A 100 2.19 -27.02 16.68
C ILE A 100 2.17 -28.29 15.82
N THR A 101 1.17 -29.15 16.02
CA THR A 101 1.00 -30.38 15.23
C THR A 101 0.77 -30.06 13.77
N GLN A 102 -0.03 -29.04 13.42
CA GLN A 102 -0.24 -28.62 12.03
C GLN A 102 1.05 -28.12 11.37
N TYR A 103 1.84 -27.28 12.04
CA TYR A 103 3.12 -26.82 11.50
C TYR A 103 4.13 -27.97 11.33
N VAL A 104 4.14 -28.92 12.26
CA VAL A 104 5.00 -30.12 12.17
C VAL A 104 4.55 -31.01 11.03
N LEU A 105 3.25 -31.27 10.87
CA LEU A 105 2.71 -32.08 9.77
C LEU A 105 2.99 -31.42 8.42
N ALA A 106 2.77 -30.10 8.29
CA ALA A 106 3.08 -29.35 7.08
C ALA A 106 4.56 -29.39 6.74
N TYR A 107 5.45 -29.33 7.74
CA TYR A 107 6.89 -29.53 7.52
C TYR A 107 7.20 -30.96 7.02
N LEU A 108 6.65 -32.00 7.66
CA LEU A 108 6.91 -33.40 7.31
C LEU A 108 6.40 -33.76 5.90
N GLN A 109 5.27 -33.16 5.52
CA GLN A 109 4.63 -33.30 4.20
C GLN A 109 5.25 -32.37 3.15
N SER A 110 6.05 -31.38 3.53
CA SER A 110 6.62 -30.41 2.60
C SER A 110 7.61 -31.07 1.64
N PRO A 111 7.46 -30.89 0.31
CA PRO A 111 8.45 -31.35 -0.67
C PRO A 111 9.78 -30.59 -0.54
N LEU A 112 9.80 -29.48 0.18
CA LEU A 112 10.96 -28.61 0.38
C LEU A 112 11.78 -28.96 1.65
N LYS A 113 11.43 -30.03 2.38
CA LYS A 113 12.07 -30.40 3.66
C LYS A 113 13.58 -30.63 3.59
N ASN A 114 14.05 -31.09 2.43
CA ASN A 114 15.45 -31.41 2.18
C ASN A 114 16.30 -30.18 1.79
N ILE A 115 15.67 -29.04 1.49
CA ILE A 115 16.40 -27.82 1.15
C ILE A 115 17.04 -27.26 2.43
N PRO A 116 18.37 -27.01 2.44
CA PRO A 116 19.07 -26.51 3.61
C PRO A 116 18.66 -25.07 3.94
N GLY A 117 18.73 -24.71 5.21
CA GLY A 117 18.34 -23.38 5.69
C GLY A 117 18.06 -23.36 7.19
N PRO A 118 17.80 -22.18 7.76
CA PRO A 118 17.54 -22.01 9.18
C PRO A 118 16.38 -22.88 9.65
N PHE A 119 16.55 -23.56 10.79
CA PHE A 119 15.57 -24.54 11.28
C PHE A 119 14.16 -23.93 11.43
N LEU A 120 14.06 -22.76 12.05
CA LEU A 120 12.78 -22.07 12.27
C LEU A 120 12.10 -21.62 10.97
N ALA A 121 12.89 -21.31 9.92
CA ALA A 121 12.36 -20.92 8.61
C ALA A 121 11.62 -22.05 7.91
N LYS A 122 11.85 -23.31 8.31
CA LYS A 122 11.18 -24.48 7.72
C LYS A 122 9.71 -24.61 8.16
N PHE A 123 9.35 -24.00 9.29
CA PHE A 123 8.03 -24.13 9.90
C PHE A 123 7.18 -22.87 9.74
N SER A 124 7.76 -21.66 9.82
CA SER A 124 7.00 -20.42 9.64
C SER A 124 7.80 -19.29 8.99
N ASN A 125 7.10 -18.25 8.53
CA ASN A 125 7.72 -17.04 8.00
C ASN A 125 8.26 -16.08 9.09
N ILE A 126 8.00 -16.38 10.38
CA ILE A 126 8.38 -15.50 11.51
C ILE A 126 9.90 -15.31 11.57
N TRP A 127 10.68 -16.36 11.32
CA TRP A 127 12.14 -16.25 11.29
C TRP A 127 12.61 -15.23 10.24
N ARG A 128 12.05 -15.31 9.03
CA ARG A 128 12.39 -14.40 7.93
C ARG A 128 11.94 -12.97 8.24
N PHE A 129 10.76 -12.82 8.84
CA PHE A 129 10.25 -11.53 9.30
C PHE A 129 11.21 -10.88 10.30
N LEU A 130 11.61 -11.58 11.36
CA LEU A 130 12.54 -11.06 12.37
C LEU A 130 13.88 -10.68 11.76
N ASN A 131 14.35 -11.45 10.79
CA ASN A 131 15.60 -11.18 10.08
C ASN A 131 15.55 -9.90 9.23
N HIS A 132 14.39 -9.60 8.62
CA HIS A 132 14.16 -8.32 7.93
C HIS A 132 13.93 -7.17 8.89
N TYR A 133 13.16 -7.39 9.97
CA TYR A 133 12.91 -6.39 11.01
C TYR A 133 14.23 -5.92 11.66
N GLY A 134 15.15 -6.85 11.94
CA GLY A 134 16.49 -6.55 12.42
C GLY A 134 17.45 -5.99 11.36
N GLN A 135 17.01 -5.83 10.10
CA GLN A 135 17.81 -5.36 8.96
C GLN A 135 19.05 -6.21 8.63
N THR A 136 19.20 -7.40 9.21
CA THR A 136 20.36 -8.30 9.01
C THR A 136 20.20 -9.24 7.80
N HIS A 137 19.14 -9.08 7.01
CA HIS A 137 18.71 -10.06 6.03
C HIS A 137 19.69 -10.26 4.86
N ILE A 138 20.41 -9.21 4.48
CA ILE A 138 21.42 -9.28 3.43
C ILE A 138 22.60 -10.13 3.90
N GLU A 139 23.18 -9.80 5.06
CA GLU A 139 24.33 -10.50 5.64
C GLU A 139 23.97 -11.96 5.96
N THR A 140 22.76 -12.17 6.50
CA THR A 140 22.27 -13.50 6.86
C THR A 140 22.11 -14.38 5.63
N GLN A 141 21.47 -13.87 4.57
CA GLN A 141 21.29 -14.64 3.34
C GLN A 141 22.62 -14.93 2.64
N ARG A 142 23.54 -13.96 2.59
CA ARG A 142 24.90 -14.19 2.08
C ARG A 142 25.61 -15.31 2.84
N LYS A 143 25.63 -15.23 4.17
CA LYS A 143 26.24 -16.27 5.02
C LYS A 143 25.58 -17.64 4.83
N LEU A 144 24.26 -17.68 4.68
CA LEU A 144 23.56 -18.95 4.42
C LEU A 144 23.92 -19.53 3.06
N HIS A 145 24.04 -18.71 2.02
CA HIS A 145 24.50 -19.17 0.70
C HIS A 145 25.98 -19.59 0.70
N GLU A 146 26.84 -18.93 1.49
CA GLU A 146 28.23 -19.38 1.72
C GLU A 146 28.27 -20.75 2.42
N GLN A 147 27.33 -21.02 3.33
CA GLN A 147 27.29 -22.27 4.11
C GLN A 147 26.60 -23.44 3.40
N HIS A 148 25.58 -23.16 2.59
CA HIS A 148 24.66 -24.16 2.06
C HIS A 148 24.64 -24.21 0.53
N GLY A 149 25.36 -23.33 -0.14
CA GLY A 149 25.45 -23.25 -1.59
C GLY A 149 24.29 -22.48 -2.23
N ASP A 150 23.99 -22.79 -3.48
CA ASP A 150 23.14 -21.95 -4.32
C ASP A 150 21.64 -22.01 -3.97
N ILE A 151 21.20 -22.95 -3.14
CA ILE A 151 19.77 -23.14 -2.83
C ILE A 151 19.57 -23.15 -1.31
N VAL A 152 18.88 -22.14 -0.79
CA VAL A 152 18.62 -21.98 0.65
C VAL A 152 17.14 -21.75 0.90
N ARG A 153 16.54 -22.50 1.83
CA ARG A 153 15.17 -22.30 2.27
C ARG A 153 15.09 -21.16 3.28
N LEU A 154 14.26 -20.16 2.98
CA LEU A 154 14.04 -18.97 3.81
C LEU A 154 12.64 -18.90 4.43
N GLY A 155 11.75 -19.84 4.08
CA GLY A 155 10.39 -19.92 4.62
C GLY A 155 9.74 -21.28 4.31
N PRO A 156 8.53 -21.55 4.81
CA PRO A 156 7.82 -22.81 4.55
C PRO A 156 7.66 -23.06 3.04
N ASN A 157 7.32 -22.02 2.28
CA ASN A 157 7.19 -22.07 0.82
C ASN A 157 8.07 -21.01 0.14
N THR A 158 9.28 -20.76 0.66
CA THR A 158 10.19 -19.78 0.03
C THR A 158 11.62 -20.26 0.03
N VAL A 159 12.24 -20.18 -1.15
CA VAL A 159 13.60 -20.61 -1.42
C VAL A 159 14.33 -19.47 -2.10
N SER A 160 15.53 -19.17 -1.61
CA SER A 160 16.50 -18.29 -2.26
C SER A 160 17.42 -19.13 -3.15
N ILE A 161 17.60 -18.67 -4.38
CA ILE A 161 18.34 -19.37 -5.43
C ILE A 161 19.41 -18.43 -6.00
N ALA A 162 20.67 -18.86 -5.97
CA ALA A 162 21.83 -18.13 -6.48
C ALA A 162 22.40 -18.72 -7.80
N ASP A 163 21.76 -19.73 -8.38
CA ASP A 163 22.17 -20.32 -9.67
C ASP A 163 21.85 -19.37 -10.85
N ALA A 164 22.91 -18.87 -11.48
CA ALA A 164 22.82 -17.94 -12.60
C ALA A 164 22.09 -18.52 -13.82
N ASN A 165 22.11 -19.85 -14.01
CA ASN A 165 21.46 -20.49 -15.15
C ASN A 165 19.93 -20.45 -15.03
N LEU A 166 19.41 -20.40 -13.81
CA LEU A 166 17.98 -20.36 -13.54
C LEU A 166 17.39 -18.95 -13.66
N ILE A 167 18.20 -17.90 -13.76
CA ILE A 167 17.73 -16.51 -13.88
C ILE A 167 16.78 -16.37 -15.07
N LYS A 168 17.19 -16.86 -16.25
CA LYS A 168 16.35 -16.79 -17.46
C LYS A 168 15.11 -17.66 -17.38
N THR A 169 15.12 -18.70 -16.54
CA THR A 169 13.97 -19.60 -16.33
C THR A 169 12.95 -18.96 -15.41
N ILE A 170 13.40 -18.47 -14.24
CA ILE A 170 12.58 -17.86 -13.18
C ILE A 170 12.01 -16.51 -13.61
N TYR A 171 12.81 -15.69 -14.30
CA TYR A 171 12.46 -14.32 -14.68
C TYR A 171 12.13 -14.17 -16.19
N ASN A 172 11.67 -15.24 -16.83
CA ASN A 172 11.30 -15.19 -18.25
C ASN A 172 10.09 -14.28 -18.49
N THR A 173 10.00 -13.63 -19.65
CA THR A 173 8.90 -12.73 -20.03
C THR A 173 7.73 -13.41 -20.75
N ARG A 174 7.80 -14.73 -21.01
CA ARG A 174 6.87 -15.47 -21.87
C ARG A 174 6.00 -16.52 -21.15
N GLY A 175 6.12 -16.77 -19.85
CA GLY A 175 5.15 -17.61 -19.13
C GLY A 175 5.51 -18.23 -17.77
N THR A 176 4.43 -18.73 -17.15
CA THR A 176 4.23 -19.64 -15.99
C THR A 176 4.71 -19.24 -14.59
N PHE A 177 5.85 -18.57 -14.41
CA PHE A 177 6.31 -18.14 -13.08
C PHE A 177 5.70 -16.79 -12.72
N LEU A 178 4.68 -16.79 -11.85
CA LEU A 178 4.01 -15.58 -11.38
C LEU A 178 4.81 -14.91 -10.26
N LYS A 179 4.75 -13.58 -10.22
CA LYS A 179 5.18 -12.82 -9.03
C LYS A 179 4.34 -13.29 -7.84
N SER A 180 4.98 -13.52 -6.69
CA SER A 180 4.29 -13.95 -5.46
C SER A 180 3.38 -12.85 -4.91
N ASP A 181 2.53 -13.17 -3.93
CA ASP A 181 1.64 -12.22 -3.26
C ASP A 181 2.37 -11.04 -2.59
N TYR A 182 3.70 -11.13 -2.44
CA TYR A 182 4.53 -9.99 -2.07
C TYR A 182 4.37 -8.80 -3.05
N TYR A 183 4.01 -9.07 -4.32
CA TYR A 183 3.89 -8.08 -5.39
C TYR A 183 2.44 -7.66 -5.68
N ASN A 184 1.56 -7.67 -4.67
CA ASN A 184 0.13 -7.36 -4.78
C ASN A 184 -0.23 -6.07 -5.54
N ALA A 185 0.70 -5.13 -5.76
CA ALA A 185 0.49 -3.93 -6.59
C ALA A 185 0.01 -4.25 -8.04
N LEU A 186 0.45 -5.36 -8.64
CA LEU A 186 -0.04 -5.78 -9.97
C LEU A 186 -1.46 -6.34 -9.94
N GLN A 187 -1.97 -6.75 -8.79
CA GLN A 187 -3.33 -7.28 -8.69
C GLN A 187 -4.40 -6.18 -8.84
N ILE A 188 -4.03 -4.94 -8.53
CA ILE A 188 -4.88 -3.74 -8.66
C ILE A 188 -4.87 -3.21 -10.11
N GLU A 189 -4.02 -3.77 -10.98
CA GLU A 189 -3.84 -3.29 -12.35
C GLU A 189 -5.14 -3.31 -13.18
N ASN A 190 -6.03 -4.29 -12.95
CA ASN A 190 -7.31 -4.36 -13.63
C ASN A 190 -8.26 -3.21 -13.20
N ILE A 191 -8.24 -2.83 -11.92
CA ILE A 191 -9.03 -1.71 -11.39
C ILE A 191 -8.53 -0.42 -12.06
N MET A 192 -7.21 -0.23 -12.08
CA MET A 192 -6.55 0.88 -12.77
C MET A 192 -6.93 0.95 -14.27
N ASP A 193 -7.00 -0.20 -14.95
CA ASP A 193 -7.40 -0.25 -16.37
C ASP A 193 -8.84 0.21 -16.58
N ASP A 194 -9.76 -0.21 -15.70
CA ASP A 194 -11.16 0.19 -15.77
C ASP A 194 -11.32 1.69 -15.51
N ASP A 195 -10.64 2.23 -14.48
CA ASP A 195 -10.62 3.66 -14.20
C ASP A 195 -9.98 4.49 -15.33
N LEU A 196 -8.89 4.02 -15.91
CA LEU A 196 -8.24 4.67 -17.06
C LEU A 196 -9.15 4.70 -18.29
N ARG A 197 -9.96 3.65 -18.52
CA ARG A 197 -10.95 3.65 -19.60
C ARG A 197 -12.04 4.68 -19.34
N VAL A 198 -12.53 4.80 -18.10
CA VAL A 198 -13.52 5.82 -17.71
C VAL A 198 -12.93 7.22 -17.87
N PHE A 199 -11.68 7.42 -17.45
CA PHE A 199 -10.97 8.68 -17.63
C PHE A 199 -10.86 9.07 -19.11
N CYS A 200 -10.35 8.17 -19.94
CA CYS A 200 -10.26 8.36 -21.38
C CYS A 200 -11.65 8.62 -22.01
N HIS A 201 -12.67 7.89 -21.56
CA HIS A 201 -14.04 8.07 -22.03
C HIS A 201 -14.55 9.49 -21.76
N HIS A 202 -14.35 10.02 -20.55
CA HIS A 202 -14.77 11.39 -20.22
C HIS A 202 -13.97 12.45 -20.99
N LEU A 203 -12.64 12.28 -21.13
CA LEU A 203 -11.83 13.17 -21.96
C LEU A 203 -12.33 13.20 -23.42
N GLU A 204 -12.61 12.03 -23.99
CA GLU A 204 -13.07 11.91 -25.37
C GLU A 204 -14.48 12.44 -25.57
N THR A 205 -15.43 12.00 -24.74
CA THR A 205 -16.84 12.38 -24.89
C THR A 205 -17.08 13.84 -24.56
N ARG A 206 -16.33 14.45 -23.64
CA ARG A 206 -16.51 15.87 -23.29
C ARG A 206 -15.72 16.78 -24.21
N PHE A 207 -14.42 16.55 -24.39
CA PHE A 207 -13.49 17.53 -24.99
C PHE A 207 -13.08 17.23 -26.44
N ILE A 208 -13.28 16.01 -26.94
CA ILE A 208 -12.91 15.65 -28.32
C ILE A 208 -14.15 15.52 -29.21
N LYS A 209 -15.17 14.81 -28.75
CA LYS A 209 -16.36 14.43 -29.54
C LYS A 209 -17.62 15.23 -29.15
N GLY A 210 -17.76 15.66 -27.90
CA GLY A 210 -19.00 16.25 -27.40
C GLY A 210 -18.97 17.77 -27.22
N ALA A 211 -19.75 18.26 -26.25
CA ALA A 211 -20.14 19.67 -26.13
C ALA A 211 -18.99 20.65 -25.86
N ASN A 212 -17.84 20.14 -25.40
CA ASN A 212 -16.63 20.94 -25.17
C ASN A 212 -15.55 20.71 -26.23
N LYS A 213 -15.92 20.16 -27.40
CA LYS A 213 -15.00 20.00 -28.53
C LYS A 213 -14.28 21.30 -28.87
N GLY A 214 -12.95 21.24 -28.91
CA GLY A 214 -12.08 22.38 -29.23
C GLY A 214 -12.00 23.44 -28.12
N LYS A 215 -12.72 23.27 -27.01
CA LYS A 215 -12.59 24.08 -25.81
C LYS A 215 -11.48 23.53 -24.92
N THR A 216 -11.11 24.37 -23.98
CA THR A 216 -10.04 24.12 -23.02
C THR A 216 -10.48 23.08 -21.98
N CYS A 217 -9.61 22.11 -21.75
CA CYS A 217 -9.67 21.16 -20.65
C CYS A 217 -8.68 21.61 -19.58
N ASP A 218 -9.09 21.73 -18.31
CA ASP A 218 -8.11 21.79 -17.24
C ASP A 218 -7.66 20.38 -16.90
N ILE A 219 -6.52 19.97 -17.46
CA ILE A 219 -6.03 18.61 -17.21
C ILE A 219 -5.61 18.43 -15.76
N ALA A 220 -5.33 19.49 -15.00
CA ALA A 220 -5.03 19.37 -13.59
C ALA A 220 -6.26 18.86 -12.82
N ASP A 221 -7.44 19.45 -13.02
CA ASP A 221 -8.67 19.01 -12.36
C ASP A 221 -8.99 17.56 -12.73
N TRP A 222 -8.91 17.24 -14.02
CA TRP A 222 -9.18 15.89 -14.52
C TRP A 222 -8.23 14.83 -13.97
N ILE A 223 -6.94 15.15 -13.79
CA ILE A 223 -5.98 14.27 -13.11
C ILE A 223 -6.36 14.06 -11.63
N SER A 224 -6.80 15.12 -10.93
CA SER A 224 -7.30 15.00 -9.56
C SER A 224 -8.55 14.13 -9.48
N PHE A 225 -9.48 14.30 -10.42
CA PHE A 225 -10.72 13.52 -10.48
C PHE A 225 -10.43 12.04 -10.69
N PHE A 226 -9.52 11.73 -11.61
CA PHE A 226 -9.06 10.36 -11.83
C PHE A 226 -8.43 9.77 -10.57
N ALA A 227 -7.47 10.46 -9.94
CA ALA A 227 -6.76 9.93 -8.79
C ALA A 227 -7.70 9.64 -7.62
N TRP A 228 -8.66 10.52 -7.32
CA TRP A 228 -9.63 10.29 -6.25
C TRP A 228 -10.60 9.14 -6.54
N ASP A 229 -11.10 9.05 -7.77
CA ASP A 229 -11.98 7.94 -8.17
C ASP A 229 -11.25 6.60 -8.18
N PHE A 230 -10.02 6.55 -8.71
CA PHE A 230 -9.18 5.35 -8.69
C PHE A 230 -8.89 4.91 -7.25
N LEU A 231 -8.52 5.84 -6.36
CA LEU A 231 -8.26 5.53 -4.95
C LEU A 231 -9.51 5.01 -4.22
N GLY A 232 -10.68 5.54 -4.54
CA GLY A 232 -11.95 4.97 -4.06
C GLY A 232 -12.19 3.55 -4.57
N ASP A 233 -12.03 3.33 -5.88
CA ASP A 233 -12.26 2.03 -6.51
C ASP A 233 -11.29 0.96 -5.98
N MET A 234 -9.99 1.26 -5.87
CA MET A 234 -9.04 0.31 -5.27
C MET A 234 -9.29 0.08 -3.77
N THR A 235 -9.81 1.07 -3.04
CA THR A 235 -9.99 0.93 -1.58
C THR A 235 -11.24 0.12 -1.26
N TRP A 236 -12.34 0.32 -1.97
CA TRP A 236 -13.64 -0.31 -1.64
C TRP A 236 -14.50 -0.67 -2.87
N SER A 237 -13.88 -0.88 -4.03
CA SER A 237 -14.51 -1.29 -5.29
C SER A 237 -15.61 -0.33 -5.81
N LYS A 238 -15.50 0.97 -5.48
CA LYS A 238 -16.47 1.98 -5.92
C LYS A 238 -15.81 3.36 -6.07
N ARG A 239 -15.93 3.94 -7.27
CA ARG A 239 -15.57 5.34 -7.54
C ARG A 239 -16.39 6.30 -6.67
N ILE A 240 -15.82 7.46 -6.37
CA ILE A 240 -16.48 8.51 -5.57
C ILE A 240 -17.44 9.33 -6.47
N GLY A 241 -17.13 9.43 -7.77
CA GLY A 241 -17.93 10.07 -8.80
C GLY A 241 -17.36 11.38 -9.33
N PHE A 242 -16.07 11.66 -9.10
CA PHE A 242 -15.42 12.89 -9.58
C PHE A 242 -15.39 12.98 -11.10
N MET A 243 -15.02 11.90 -11.79
CA MET A 243 -14.96 11.89 -13.26
C MET A 243 -16.36 11.98 -13.88
N ASP A 244 -17.34 11.30 -13.27
CA ASP A 244 -18.72 11.28 -13.76
C ASP A 244 -19.40 12.64 -13.66
N GLN A 245 -19.19 13.36 -12.56
CA GLN A 245 -19.71 14.71 -12.38
C GLN A 245 -18.85 15.74 -13.13
N GLY A 246 -17.54 15.52 -13.16
CA GLY A 246 -16.56 16.46 -13.73
C GLY A 246 -16.34 17.68 -12.82
N GLU A 247 -16.46 17.50 -11.51
CA GLU A 247 -16.32 18.54 -10.49
C GLU A 247 -15.75 17.97 -9.17
N ASP A 248 -15.38 18.86 -8.25
CA ASP A 248 -14.94 18.49 -6.90
C ASP A 248 -16.12 18.01 -6.04
N VAL A 249 -16.23 16.70 -5.86
CA VAL A 249 -17.35 16.06 -5.17
C VAL A 249 -17.34 16.43 -3.69
N GLY A 250 -18.33 17.24 -3.29
CA GLY A 250 -18.48 17.64 -1.90
C GLY A 250 -17.35 18.54 -1.39
N ASP A 251 -16.67 19.28 -2.28
CA ASP A 251 -15.55 20.17 -1.94
C ASP A 251 -14.38 19.43 -1.25
N MET A 252 -14.15 18.17 -1.61
CA MET A 252 -13.10 17.35 -0.99
C MET A 252 -11.69 17.84 -1.34
N LEU A 253 -11.43 18.21 -2.60
CA LEU A 253 -10.14 18.76 -3.02
C LEU A 253 -9.88 20.10 -2.33
N GLY A 254 -10.88 20.99 -2.35
CA GLY A 254 -10.82 22.27 -1.67
C GLY A 254 -10.59 22.12 -0.16
N THR A 255 -11.29 21.17 0.48
CA THR A 255 -11.10 20.82 1.89
C THR A 255 -9.69 20.32 2.17
N ALA A 256 -9.16 19.40 1.34
CA ALA A 256 -7.82 18.86 1.51
C ALA A 256 -6.75 19.96 1.46
N GLU A 257 -6.86 20.90 0.52
CA GLU A 257 -5.97 22.05 0.44
C GLU A 257 -6.07 22.96 1.67
N ARG A 258 -7.28 23.29 2.15
CA ARG A 258 -7.45 24.15 3.33
C ARG A 258 -6.89 23.50 4.59
N VAL A 259 -7.11 22.19 4.76
CA VAL A 259 -6.53 21.41 5.88
C VAL A 259 -5.01 21.36 5.79
N MET A 260 -4.45 21.08 4.62
CA MET A 260 -2.99 21.05 4.42
C MET A 260 -2.35 22.43 4.57
N ARG A 261 -3.05 23.51 4.21
CA ARG A 261 -2.65 24.88 4.50
C ARG A 261 -2.54 25.11 6.01
N TYR A 262 -3.56 24.72 6.77
CA TYR A 262 -3.55 24.84 8.22
C TYR A 262 -2.36 24.07 8.82
N PHE A 263 -2.15 22.81 8.44
CA PHE A 263 -1.03 22.02 8.93
C PHE A 263 0.33 22.59 8.50
N SER A 264 0.44 23.18 7.31
CA SER A 264 1.70 23.80 6.86
C SER A 264 2.14 24.97 7.73
N VAL A 265 1.19 25.72 8.29
CA VAL A 265 1.46 26.90 9.12
C VAL A 265 1.51 26.53 10.60
N VAL A 266 0.46 25.89 11.11
CA VAL A 266 0.33 25.56 12.54
C VAL A 266 1.24 24.38 12.91
N GLY A 267 1.52 23.46 11.99
CA GLY A 267 2.45 22.36 12.22
C GLY A 267 3.89 22.80 12.52
N GLN A 268 4.27 24.03 12.15
CA GLN A 268 5.58 24.61 12.51
C GLN A 268 5.68 24.91 14.01
N ILE A 269 4.53 25.06 14.70
CA ILE A 269 4.45 25.24 16.14
C ILE A 269 3.37 24.28 16.66
N PRO A 270 3.67 22.97 16.83
CA PRO A 270 2.65 21.98 17.20
C PRO A 270 1.90 22.29 18.50
N ALA A 271 2.49 23.08 19.39
CA ALA A 271 1.82 23.56 20.59
C ALA A 271 0.60 24.45 20.29
N LEU A 272 0.63 25.21 19.20
CA LEU A 272 -0.47 26.08 18.77
C LEU A 272 -1.70 25.27 18.35
N ASP A 273 -1.51 24.09 17.75
CA ASP A 273 -2.61 23.20 17.37
C ASP A 273 -3.46 22.76 18.59
N LYS A 274 -2.81 22.59 19.76
CA LYS A 274 -3.52 22.27 21.02
C LYS A 274 -4.48 23.37 21.47
N TRP A 275 -4.20 24.62 21.11
CA TRP A 275 -5.04 25.78 21.44
C TRP A 275 -6.10 26.07 20.37
N LEU A 276 -5.81 25.71 19.11
CA LEU A 276 -6.65 25.91 17.95
C LEU A 276 -7.50 24.66 17.64
N GLY A 277 -7.19 23.94 16.56
CA GLY A 277 -8.02 22.86 16.02
C GLY A 277 -8.28 21.70 16.99
N LYS A 278 -7.37 21.43 17.93
CA LYS A 278 -7.54 20.35 18.92
C LYS A 278 -8.19 20.80 20.23
N ASN A 279 -8.46 22.09 20.42
CA ASN A 279 -9.07 22.57 21.65
C ASN A 279 -10.58 22.29 21.66
N PRO A 280 -11.10 21.40 22.54
CA PRO A 280 -12.52 21.08 22.58
C PRO A 280 -13.40 22.27 23.01
N ASN A 281 -12.82 23.25 23.68
CA ASN A 281 -13.50 24.48 24.12
C ASN A 281 -13.38 25.61 23.08
N TRP A 282 -12.75 25.36 21.92
CA TRP A 282 -12.69 26.37 20.85
C TRP A 282 -14.11 26.70 20.38
N PRO A 283 -14.54 27.96 20.45
CA PRO A 283 -15.88 28.34 20.05
C PRO A 283 -16.01 28.20 18.53
N ARG A 284 -16.64 27.11 18.08
CA ARG A 284 -16.90 26.84 16.65
C ARG A 284 -17.69 27.95 15.95
N SER A 285 -18.38 28.80 16.71
CA SER A 285 -19.05 30.01 16.22
C SER A 285 -18.08 31.10 15.75
N LEU A 286 -16.84 31.13 16.24
CA LEU A 286 -15.81 32.07 15.78
C LEU A 286 -15.12 31.58 14.50
N TYR A 287 -14.75 30.30 14.47
CA TYR A 287 -14.14 29.68 13.30
C TYR A 287 -14.25 28.15 13.39
N LYS A 288 -14.81 27.52 12.35
CA LYS A 288 -14.84 26.05 12.20
C LYS A 288 -13.66 25.66 11.32
N PHE A 289 -12.71 24.91 11.87
CA PHE A 289 -11.64 24.30 11.09
C PHE A 289 -12.24 23.26 10.13
N ASP A 290 -11.78 23.28 8.89
CA ASP A 290 -12.07 22.22 7.93
C ASP A 290 -11.55 20.87 8.46
N ASP A 291 -12.26 19.80 8.13
CA ASP A 291 -11.89 18.43 8.45
C ASP A 291 -12.28 17.51 7.30
N PHE A 292 -11.77 16.28 7.30
CA PHE A 292 -12.05 15.30 6.25
C PHE A 292 -13.38 14.56 6.43
N SER A 293 -14.39 15.18 7.06
CA SER A 293 -15.66 14.50 7.39
C SER A 293 -16.41 13.98 6.17
N VAL A 294 -16.36 14.68 5.02
CA VAL A 294 -17.02 14.22 3.79
C VAL A 294 -16.36 12.92 3.30
N ALA A 295 -15.03 12.91 3.13
CA ALA A 295 -14.27 11.73 2.72
C ALA A 295 -14.42 10.57 3.73
N ALA A 296 -14.39 10.88 5.03
CA ALA A 296 -14.63 9.91 6.09
C ALA A 296 -16.06 9.33 6.04
N GLY A 297 -17.05 10.16 5.73
CA GLY A 297 -18.44 9.75 5.53
C GLY A 297 -18.57 8.71 4.41
N PHE A 298 -17.88 8.92 3.27
CA PHE A 298 -17.80 7.92 2.22
C PHE A 298 -17.18 6.61 2.72
N SER A 299 -16.04 6.65 3.42
CA SER A 299 -15.41 5.43 3.95
C SER A 299 -16.33 4.66 4.91
N VAL A 300 -17.03 5.37 5.81
CA VAL A 300 -18.02 4.77 6.73
C VAL A 300 -19.18 4.15 5.96
N GLU A 301 -19.74 4.86 4.98
CA GLU A 301 -20.85 4.37 4.17
C GLU A 301 -20.47 3.09 3.42
N ARG A 302 -19.27 3.06 2.81
CA ARG A 302 -18.74 1.89 2.08
C ARG A 302 -18.46 0.71 3.01
N PHE A 303 -17.91 0.98 4.19
CA PHE A 303 -17.70 -0.04 5.22
C PHE A 303 -19.04 -0.66 5.66
N MET A 304 -20.03 0.16 5.97
CA MET A 304 -21.36 -0.30 6.39
C MET A 304 -22.07 -1.09 5.28
N GLU A 305 -21.96 -0.64 4.03
CA GLU A 305 -22.50 -1.35 2.85
C GLU A 305 -21.91 -2.77 2.73
N ARG A 306 -20.58 -2.91 2.93
CA ARG A 306 -19.89 -4.21 2.90
C ARG A 306 -20.24 -5.09 4.10
N MET A 307 -20.39 -4.51 5.30
CA MET A 307 -20.80 -5.25 6.50
C MET A 307 -22.26 -5.74 6.41
N GLN A 308 -23.15 -4.96 5.79
CA GLN A 308 -24.55 -5.33 5.60
C GLN A 308 -24.75 -6.32 4.45
N ASN A 309 -23.89 -6.27 3.43
CA ASN A 309 -23.95 -7.15 2.26
C ASN A 309 -22.55 -7.74 1.97
N PRO A 310 -22.11 -8.76 2.73
CA PRO A 310 -20.77 -9.35 2.55
C PRO A 310 -20.50 -9.86 1.14
N ASP A 311 -21.54 -10.32 0.44
CA ASP A 311 -21.45 -10.81 -0.94
C ASP A 311 -20.93 -9.77 -1.94
N LEU A 312 -21.05 -8.48 -1.64
CA LEU A 312 -20.48 -7.41 -2.47
C LEU A 312 -18.94 -7.45 -2.51
N GLY A 313 -18.31 -8.04 -1.51
CA GLY A 313 -16.86 -8.23 -1.45
C GLY A 313 -16.38 -9.48 -2.18
N ASN A 314 -17.26 -10.42 -2.51
CA ASN A 314 -16.85 -11.72 -3.06
C ASN A 314 -16.12 -11.55 -4.41
N GLY A 315 -14.89 -12.07 -4.48
CA GLY A 315 -14.04 -12.00 -5.68
C GLY A 315 -13.44 -10.61 -5.96
N LYS A 316 -13.70 -9.60 -5.12
CA LYS A 316 -13.06 -8.29 -5.22
C LYS A 316 -11.66 -8.33 -4.61
N LYS A 317 -10.72 -7.64 -5.26
CA LYS A 317 -9.34 -7.48 -4.78
C LYS A 317 -9.09 -6.03 -4.39
N ASP A 318 -9.90 -5.51 -3.47
CA ASP A 318 -9.78 -4.17 -2.90
C ASP A 318 -9.09 -4.19 -1.53
N PHE A 319 -8.67 -3.01 -1.05
CA PHE A 319 -8.04 -2.91 0.26
C PHE A 319 -9.02 -3.22 1.40
N LEU A 320 -10.30 -2.88 1.26
CA LEU A 320 -11.32 -3.17 2.27
C LEU A 320 -11.40 -4.67 2.56
N ASN A 321 -11.39 -5.54 1.56
CA ASN A 321 -11.33 -6.98 1.77
C ASN A 321 -10.07 -7.40 2.55
N GLY A 322 -8.91 -6.83 2.21
CA GLY A 322 -7.67 -7.08 2.95
C GLY A 322 -7.75 -6.61 4.40
N PHE A 323 -8.38 -5.46 4.66
CA PHE A 323 -8.57 -4.93 6.02
C PHE A 323 -9.59 -5.74 6.83
N LEU A 324 -10.66 -6.22 6.19
CA LEU A 324 -11.63 -7.11 6.81
C LEU A 324 -11.01 -8.47 7.14
N GLN A 325 -10.20 -9.03 6.24
CA GLN A 325 -9.42 -10.23 6.53
C GLN A 325 -8.46 -9.99 7.71
N ALA A 326 -7.75 -8.86 7.72
CA ALA A 326 -6.86 -8.53 8.84
C ALA A 326 -7.61 -8.34 10.17
N LYS A 327 -8.87 -7.88 10.13
CA LYS A 327 -9.77 -7.85 11.29
C LYS A 327 -10.17 -9.25 11.75
N GLU A 328 -10.46 -10.16 10.84
CA GLU A 328 -10.78 -11.55 11.16
C GLU A 328 -9.59 -12.27 11.78
N GLU A 329 -8.39 -12.04 11.23
CA GLU A 329 -7.14 -12.59 11.74
C GLU A 329 -6.74 -11.91 13.06
N HIS A 330 -6.82 -10.58 13.20
CA HIS A 330 -6.33 -9.87 14.37
C HIS A 330 -7.39 -8.97 15.01
N PRO A 331 -8.50 -9.52 15.54
CA PRO A 331 -9.66 -8.74 15.99
C PRO A 331 -9.37 -7.82 17.17
N GLU A 332 -8.35 -8.13 17.98
CA GLU A 332 -7.91 -7.29 19.11
C GLU A 332 -7.05 -6.09 18.67
N LEU A 333 -6.46 -6.14 17.48
CA LEU A 333 -5.62 -5.08 16.92
C LEU A 333 -6.33 -4.28 15.83
N VAL A 334 -7.11 -4.95 14.98
CA VAL A 334 -7.79 -4.37 13.82
C VAL A 334 -9.29 -4.39 14.09
N THR A 335 -9.75 -3.33 14.77
CA THR A 335 -11.18 -3.12 15.05
C THR A 335 -11.90 -2.49 13.85
N ASP A 336 -13.23 -2.37 13.90
CA ASP A 336 -14.00 -1.62 12.90
C ASP A 336 -13.49 -0.19 12.71
N ASN A 337 -13.12 0.46 13.81
CA ASN A 337 -12.56 1.81 13.78
C ASN A 337 -11.20 1.84 13.08
N GLU A 338 -10.38 0.80 13.25
CA GLU A 338 -9.10 0.69 12.54
C GLU A 338 -9.32 0.42 11.06
N VAL A 339 -10.25 -0.45 10.67
CA VAL A 339 -10.60 -0.68 9.26
C VAL A 339 -11.05 0.62 8.59
N ILE A 340 -11.97 1.35 9.22
CA ILE A 340 -12.43 2.66 8.71
C ILE A 340 -11.26 3.65 8.65
N GLY A 341 -10.43 3.70 9.69
CA GLY A 341 -9.22 4.54 9.73
C GLY A 341 -8.24 4.22 8.59
N TYR A 342 -8.02 2.93 8.30
CA TYR A 342 -7.17 2.46 7.21
C TYR A 342 -7.74 2.85 5.84
N MET A 343 -9.06 2.77 5.64
CA MET A 343 -9.70 3.24 4.41
C MET A 343 -9.51 4.75 4.21
N ILE A 344 -9.75 5.54 5.26
CA ILE A 344 -9.62 7.00 5.21
C ILE A 344 -8.18 7.40 4.90
N ILE A 345 -7.20 6.84 5.62
CA ILE A 345 -5.79 7.19 5.42
C ILE A 345 -5.28 6.73 4.05
N ASN A 346 -5.81 5.62 3.51
CA ASN A 346 -5.43 5.14 2.19
C ASN A 346 -5.86 6.12 1.10
N VAL A 347 -7.12 6.58 1.13
CA VAL A 347 -7.63 7.55 0.14
C VAL A 347 -6.98 8.92 0.30
N LEU A 348 -6.95 9.47 1.52
CA LEU A 348 -6.36 10.80 1.75
C LEU A 348 -4.85 10.83 1.52
N GLY A 349 -4.15 9.74 1.84
CA GLY A 349 -2.70 9.64 1.63
C GLY A 349 -2.31 9.43 0.17
N GLY A 350 -3.16 8.74 -0.60
CA GLY A 350 -2.88 8.37 -1.98
C GLY A 350 -3.35 9.39 -3.01
N ALA A 351 -4.60 9.86 -2.92
CA ALA A 351 -5.27 10.51 -4.05
C ALA A 351 -4.61 11.84 -4.43
N ASP A 352 -4.44 12.74 -3.46
CA ASP A 352 -3.86 14.07 -3.71
C ASP A 352 -2.37 13.99 -4.09
N THR A 353 -1.62 13.11 -3.43
CA THR A 353 -0.18 12.99 -3.66
C THR A 353 0.09 12.48 -5.08
N LEU A 354 -0.69 11.52 -5.55
CA LEU A 354 -0.63 11.00 -6.92
C LEU A 354 -1.05 12.04 -7.96
N ALA A 355 -2.15 12.75 -7.70
CA ALA A 355 -2.59 13.83 -8.56
C ALA A 355 -1.49 14.90 -8.73
N ILE A 356 -0.84 15.31 -7.64
CA ILE A 356 0.24 16.30 -7.66
C ILE A 356 1.44 15.81 -8.49
N VAL A 357 1.90 14.57 -8.30
CA VAL A 357 3.00 13.99 -9.10
C VAL A 357 2.65 14.00 -10.59
N MET A 358 1.47 13.50 -10.94
CA MET A 358 1.04 13.41 -12.34
C MET A 358 0.93 14.80 -12.97
N LYS A 359 0.32 15.77 -12.28
CA LYS A 359 0.27 17.18 -12.72
C LYS A 359 1.67 17.76 -12.96
N GLY A 360 2.59 17.50 -12.03
CA GLY A 360 4.02 17.86 -12.15
C GLY A 360 4.64 17.36 -13.44
N ILE A 361 4.54 16.05 -13.69
CA ILE A 361 5.06 15.39 -14.89
C ILE A 361 4.41 15.95 -16.16
N PHE A 362 3.09 16.08 -16.17
CA PHE A 362 2.34 16.58 -17.31
C PHE A 362 2.78 17.99 -17.68
N TYR A 363 2.83 18.89 -16.70
CA TYR A 363 3.24 20.28 -16.92
C TYR A 363 4.65 20.37 -17.51
N HIS A 364 5.62 19.67 -16.92
CA HIS A 364 7.00 19.73 -17.40
C HIS A 364 7.18 19.14 -18.80
N LEU A 365 6.49 18.04 -19.13
CA LEU A 365 6.46 17.50 -20.48
C LEU A 365 5.83 18.50 -21.46
N LEU A 366 4.70 19.12 -21.08
CA LEU A 366 4.00 20.09 -21.91
C LEU A 366 4.82 21.37 -22.15
N LYS A 367 5.60 21.82 -21.17
CA LYS A 367 6.55 22.95 -21.30
C LYS A 367 7.85 22.57 -22.01
N SER A 368 8.05 21.28 -22.30
CA SER A 368 9.26 20.77 -22.96
C SER A 368 8.92 20.01 -24.26
N PRO A 369 8.54 20.72 -25.36
CA PRO A 369 8.04 20.08 -26.59
C PRO A 369 8.96 19.01 -27.18
N ALA A 370 10.28 19.19 -27.09
CA ALA A 370 11.26 18.21 -27.57
C ALA A 370 11.23 16.91 -26.75
N CYS A 371 11.15 17.02 -25.41
CA CYS A 371 10.99 15.85 -24.53
C CYS A 371 9.66 15.16 -24.78
N LYS A 372 8.56 15.92 -24.88
CA LYS A 372 7.23 15.38 -25.20
C LYS A 372 7.24 14.61 -26.52
N ALA A 373 7.81 15.19 -27.58
CA ALA A 373 7.87 14.55 -28.89
C ALA A 373 8.66 13.23 -28.86
N ARG A 374 9.81 13.21 -28.16
CA ARG A 374 10.62 11.99 -27.97
C ARG A 374 9.89 10.92 -27.16
N LEU A 375 9.15 11.31 -26.12
CA LEU A 375 8.31 10.41 -25.34
C LEU A 375 7.20 9.79 -26.21
N VAL A 376 6.45 10.62 -26.95
CA VAL A 376 5.39 10.15 -27.86
C VAL A 376 5.97 9.19 -28.90
N GLN A 377 7.14 9.50 -29.47
CA GLN A 377 7.81 8.62 -30.42
C GLN A 377 8.15 7.25 -29.82
N GLU A 378 8.67 7.20 -28.58
CA GLU A 378 8.96 5.93 -27.90
C GLU A 378 7.68 5.12 -27.65
N LEU A 379 6.62 5.76 -27.15
CA LEU A 379 5.33 5.12 -26.88
C LEU A 379 4.68 4.54 -28.15
N HIS A 380 4.71 5.29 -29.26
CA HIS A 380 4.17 4.82 -30.55
C HIS A 380 5.01 3.69 -31.15
N SER A 381 6.35 3.78 -31.01
CA SER A 381 7.26 2.73 -31.48
C SER A 381 7.07 1.41 -30.73
N ALA A 382 6.66 1.46 -29.47
CA ALA A 382 6.39 0.30 -28.64
C ALA A 382 5.09 -0.44 -29.00
N ARG A 383 4.22 0.13 -29.85
CA ARG A 383 2.95 -0.48 -30.34
C ARG A 383 2.08 -1.01 -29.20
N LEU A 384 1.88 -0.16 -28.21
CA LEU A 384 1.18 -0.50 -26.97
C LEU A 384 -0.33 -0.72 -27.21
N SER A 385 -0.92 -1.66 -26.48
CA SER A 385 -2.38 -1.70 -26.30
C SER A 385 -2.80 -0.67 -25.25
N TYR A 386 -4.03 -0.17 -25.31
CA TYR A 386 -4.57 0.74 -24.29
C TYR A 386 -5.83 0.17 -23.62
N PRO A 387 -5.94 0.24 -22.27
CA PRO A 387 -4.88 0.61 -21.31
C PRO A 387 -3.65 -0.30 -21.42
N THR A 388 -2.46 0.26 -21.16
CA THR A 388 -1.22 -0.47 -21.38
C THR A 388 -0.82 -1.29 -20.15
N PRO A 389 -0.45 -2.59 -20.32
CA PRO A 389 0.10 -3.37 -19.24
C PRO A 389 1.35 -2.70 -18.66
N TYR A 390 1.44 -2.58 -17.34
CA TYR A 390 2.54 -1.94 -16.63
C TYR A 390 3.89 -2.58 -17.00
N THR A 391 3.91 -3.91 -17.13
CA THR A 391 5.10 -4.68 -17.52
C THR A 391 5.63 -4.34 -18.92
N SER A 392 4.79 -3.80 -19.80
CA SER A 392 5.17 -3.35 -21.14
C SER A 392 5.76 -1.93 -21.16
N ILE A 393 5.45 -1.11 -20.15
CA ILE A 393 5.86 0.31 -20.11
C ILE A 393 6.94 0.60 -19.07
N GLU A 394 7.06 -0.19 -18.00
CA GLU A 394 8.10 -0.01 -16.98
C GLU A 394 9.53 -0.17 -17.54
N GLN A 395 9.66 -0.81 -18.72
CA GLN A 395 10.93 -1.05 -19.40
C GLN A 395 11.26 0.02 -20.45
N LEU A 396 10.35 0.96 -20.72
CA LEU A 396 10.57 2.01 -21.72
C LEU A 396 11.52 3.08 -21.16
N PRO A 397 12.75 3.20 -21.68
CA PRO A 397 13.79 3.97 -21.02
C PRO A 397 13.50 5.47 -20.99
N TYR A 398 12.88 6.04 -22.01
CA TYR A 398 12.59 7.48 -22.04
C TYR A 398 11.36 7.83 -21.21
N LEU A 399 10.33 6.98 -21.17
CA LEU A 399 9.22 7.11 -20.23
C LEU A 399 9.70 7.08 -18.77
N ASP A 400 10.51 6.07 -18.42
CA ASP A 400 11.12 5.93 -17.09
C ASP A 400 11.94 7.18 -16.72
N ALA A 401 12.74 7.69 -17.66
CA ALA A 401 13.51 8.91 -17.50
C ALA A 401 12.62 10.15 -17.29
N CYS A 402 11.53 10.30 -18.05
CA CYS A 402 10.57 11.40 -17.91
C CYS A 402 9.89 11.39 -16.53
N ILE A 403 9.50 10.20 -16.05
CA ILE A 403 8.82 10.06 -14.76
C ILE A 403 9.77 10.35 -13.60
N LYS A 404 11.00 9.82 -13.63
CA LYS A 404 12.03 10.13 -12.62
C LYS A 404 12.38 11.61 -12.60
N GLU A 405 12.49 12.25 -13.76
CA GLU A 405 12.76 13.68 -13.82
C GLU A 405 11.57 14.51 -13.32
N GLY A 406 10.33 14.10 -13.58
CA GLY A 406 9.16 14.79 -13.06
C GLY A 406 9.00 14.66 -11.55
N LEU A 407 9.26 13.47 -10.99
CA LEU A 407 9.33 13.24 -9.54
C LEU A 407 10.42 14.08 -8.87
N ARG A 408 11.57 14.24 -9.54
CA ARG A 408 12.67 15.09 -9.06
C ARG A 408 12.26 16.56 -9.07
N MET A 409 11.72 17.04 -10.18
CA MET A 409 11.39 18.44 -10.42
C MET A 409 10.20 18.92 -9.58
N HIS A 410 9.20 18.07 -9.37
CA HIS A 410 8.02 18.44 -8.58
C HIS A 410 7.78 17.46 -7.42
N PRO A 411 8.59 17.51 -6.35
CA PRO A 411 8.34 16.72 -5.15
C PRO A 411 7.02 17.14 -4.50
N VAL A 412 6.19 16.17 -4.14
CA VAL A 412 4.86 16.44 -3.57
C VAL A 412 4.92 17.28 -2.31
N VAL A 413 5.82 16.92 -1.39
CA VAL A 413 5.97 17.60 -0.11
C VAL A 413 6.88 18.82 -0.25
N GLY A 414 6.37 19.99 0.12
CA GLY A 414 7.09 21.27 0.09
C GLY A 414 7.97 21.53 1.32
N GLN A 415 7.95 20.63 2.30
CA GLN A 415 8.47 20.83 3.65
C GLN A 415 9.70 19.96 3.94
N LEU A 416 10.32 20.25 5.08
CA LEU A 416 11.44 19.49 5.62
C LEU A 416 10.99 18.10 6.08
N PHE A 417 11.71 17.04 5.69
CA PHE A 417 11.48 15.71 6.26
C PHE A 417 12.20 15.56 7.60
N GLU A 418 11.53 16.05 8.63
CA GLU A 418 12.07 16.15 9.99
C GLU A 418 12.35 14.79 10.64
N ARG A 419 13.44 14.76 11.40
CA ARG A 419 13.92 13.69 12.28
C ARG A 419 14.54 14.33 13.52
N ILE A 420 14.56 13.58 14.62
CA ILE A 420 15.15 14.03 15.88
C ILE A 420 16.54 13.40 16.01
N VAL A 421 17.55 14.23 16.28
CA VAL A 421 18.91 13.77 16.54
C VAL A 421 18.92 12.85 17.78
N PRO A 422 19.50 11.63 17.67
CA PRO A 422 19.50 10.66 18.76
C PRO A 422 20.40 11.09 19.93
N ALA A 423 20.35 10.33 21.03
CA ALA A 423 21.15 10.57 22.24
C ALA A 423 22.67 10.63 21.99
N SER A 424 23.17 10.02 20.92
CA SER A 424 24.58 10.07 20.52
C SER A 424 25.01 11.41 19.91
N GLY A 425 24.08 12.32 19.62
CA GLY A 425 24.34 13.49 18.79
C GLY A 425 24.51 13.14 17.30
N LEU A 426 24.77 14.16 16.48
CA LEU A 426 25.08 14.02 15.05
C LEU A 426 26.23 14.97 14.68
N THR A 427 27.35 14.43 14.22
CA THR A 427 28.49 15.22 13.72
C THR A 427 28.39 15.41 12.21
N LEU A 428 28.41 16.66 11.76
CA LEU A 428 28.36 17.07 10.37
C LEU A 428 29.74 17.01 9.71
N ALA A 429 29.78 17.12 8.38
CA ALA A 429 31.01 16.99 7.60
C ALA A 429 32.07 18.07 7.91
N ASP A 430 31.67 19.24 8.41
CA ASP A 430 32.56 20.33 8.82
C ASP A 430 33.06 20.21 10.28
N GLY A 431 32.67 19.14 10.98
CA GLY A 431 33.00 18.89 12.39
C GLY A 431 31.99 19.46 13.39
N THR A 432 30.96 20.17 12.96
CA THR A 432 29.90 20.66 13.85
C THR A 432 29.10 19.51 14.45
N THR A 433 28.91 19.47 15.77
CA THR A 433 28.07 18.46 16.43
C THR A 433 26.72 19.05 16.83
N LEU A 434 25.65 18.46 16.29
CA LEU A 434 24.28 18.76 16.68
C LEU A 434 23.92 17.96 17.95
N PRO A 435 23.36 18.62 18.98
CA PRO A 435 23.03 17.95 20.23
C PRO A 435 21.78 17.05 20.09
N PRO A 436 21.62 16.04 20.96
CA PRO A 436 20.40 15.23 21.04
C PRO A 436 19.13 16.09 21.15
N GLY A 437 18.06 15.64 20.50
CA GLY A 437 16.78 16.37 20.50
C GLY A 437 16.67 17.48 19.44
N THR A 438 17.77 17.84 18.77
CA THR A 438 17.73 18.77 17.63
C THR A 438 16.86 18.19 16.51
N ILE A 439 15.97 19.00 15.94
CA ILE A 439 15.21 18.63 14.75
C ILE A 439 16.05 18.93 13.50
N VAL A 440 16.25 17.92 12.66
CA VAL A 440 16.98 18.01 11.40
C VAL A 440 16.14 17.38 10.30
N GLY A 441 16.40 17.72 9.04
CA GLY A 441 15.77 17.01 7.93
C GLY A 441 16.37 17.38 6.59
N VAL A 442 15.88 16.72 5.55
CA VAL A 442 16.25 17.00 4.16
C VAL A 442 15.01 17.51 3.45
N ASN A 443 15.12 18.68 2.82
CA ASN A 443 14.04 19.23 2.01
C ASN A 443 14.22 18.75 0.55
N PRO A 444 13.25 18.01 -0.03
CA PRO A 444 13.35 17.52 -1.40
C PRO A 444 13.51 18.65 -2.42
N TRP A 445 12.84 19.80 -2.23
CA TRP A 445 12.95 20.99 -3.08
C TRP A 445 14.32 21.69 -3.03
N VAL A 446 15.21 21.27 -2.13
CA VAL A 446 16.60 21.73 -2.06
C VAL A 446 17.54 20.67 -2.61
N ILE A 447 17.48 19.45 -2.09
CA ILE A 447 18.43 18.38 -2.48
C ILE A 447 18.27 18.00 -3.94
N HIS A 448 17.05 17.99 -4.49
CA HIS A 448 16.78 17.67 -5.89
C HIS A 448 17.34 18.69 -6.88
N TYR A 449 17.72 19.87 -6.41
CA TYR A 449 18.22 20.97 -7.21
C TYR A 449 19.70 21.23 -7.02
N LYS A 450 20.41 20.34 -6.31
CA LYS A 450 21.85 20.43 -6.11
C LYS A 450 22.61 20.01 -7.37
N GLU A 451 23.41 20.92 -7.91
CA GLU A 451 24.23 20.71 -9.10
C GLU A 451 25.30 19.62 -8.91
N ASP A 452 25.88 19.48 -7.72
CA ASP A 452 26.85 18.42 -7.46
C ASP A 452 26.21 17.03 -7.49
N VAL A 453 24.90 16.91 -7.22
CA VAL A 453 24.15 15.65 -7.25
C VAL A 453 23.58 15.37 -8.64
N TYR A 454 22.86 16.35 -9.19
CA TYR A 454 22.09 16.17 -10.43
C TYR A 454 22.83 16.70 -11.67
N GLY A 455 24.05 17.22 -11.53
CA GLY A 455 24.84 17.80 -12.61
C GLY A 455 24.32 19.16 -13.05
N GLU A 456 24.87 19.65 -14.15
CA GLU A 456 24.58 20.98 -14.68
C GLU A 456 23.08 21.22 -14.89
N LYS A 457 22.68 22.47 -14.65
CA LYS A 457 21.32 22.98 -14.85
C LYS A 457 20.25 22.12 -14.17
N PRO A 458 20.29 22.00 -12.84
CA PRO A 458 19.35 21.16 -12.10
C PRO A 458 17.91 21.70 -12.11
N TYR A 459 17.69 22.95 -12.53
CA TYR A 459 16.36 23.55 -12.68
C TYR A 459 15.71 23.31 -14.06
N GLU A 460 16.43 22.73 -15.02
CA GLU A 460 15.86 22.36 -16.32
C GLU A 460 15.29 20.92 -16.24
N PHE A 461 14.07 20.73 -16.76
CA PHE A 461 13.50 19.40 -16.94
C PHE A 461 14.26 18.67 -18.06
N ARG A 462 15.13 17.73 -17.68
CA ARG A 462 16.01 17.01 -18.60
C ARG A 462 15.99 15.50 -18.35
N PRO A 463 15.04 14.75 -18.95
CA PRO A 463 14.97 13.30 -18.83
C PRO A 463 16.29 12.59 -19.17
N GLU A 464 17.08 13.11 -20.11
CA GLU A 464 18.39 12.57 -20.49
C GLU A 464 19.37 12.43 -19.32
N ARG A 465 19.13 13.15 -18.20
CA ARG A 465 19.89 12.99 -16.96
C ARG A 465 19.74 11.58 -16.38
N TRP A 466 18.69 10.84 -16.69
CA TRP A 466 18.51 9.47 -16.22
C TRP A 466 19.05 8.41 -17.19
N LEU A 467 19.55 8.86 -18.34
CA LEU A 467 20.08 8.01 -19.41
C LEU A 467 21.61 8.12 -19.48
N ARG A 468 22.22 7.09 -20.06
CA ARG A 468 23.65 7.06 -20.31
C ARG A 468 23.97 7.97 -21.51
N GLY A 469 24.91 8.88 -21.34
CA GLY A 469 25.40 9.70 -22.45
C GLY A 469 26.21 8.88 -23.46
N GLU A 470 26.19 9.26 -24.74
CA GLU A 470 26.88 8.52 -25.81
C GLU A 470 28.39 8.34 -25.55
N LYS A 471 29.02 9.36 -24.94
CA LYS A 471 30.45 9.38 -24.60
C LYS A 471 30.74 9.00 -23.15
N GLU A 472 29.71 8.67 -22.38
CA GLU A 472 29.84 8.33 -20.96
C GLU A 472 30.18 6.85 -20.83
N ASP A 473 31.24 6.51 -20.10
CA ASP A 473 31.52 5.11 -19.79
C ASP A 473 30.49 4.53 -18.79
N VAL A 474 30.40 3.20 -18.73
CA VAL A 474 29.38 2.51 -17.90
C VAL A 474 29.57 2.80 -16.42
N ALA A 475 30.82 2.85 -15.93
CA ALA A 475 31.10 3.05 -14.51
C ALA A 475 30.75 4.48 -14.06
N ALA A 476 31.05 5.47 -14.91
CA ALA A 476 30.66 6.86 -14.68
C ALA A 476 29.14 7.01 -14.65
N PHE A 477 28.43 6.37 -15.60
CA PHE A 477 26.97 6.35 -15.62
C PHE A 477 26.39 5.73 -14.33
N GLU A 478 26.86 4.55 -13.94
CA GLU A 478 26.39 3.86 -12.74
C GLU A 478 26.65 4.66 -11.46
N ALA A 479 27.84 5.27 -11.33
CA ALA A 479 28.19 6.12 -10.20
C ALA A 479 27.27 7.35 -10.11
N ARG A 480 26.98 7.99 -11.25
CA ARG A 480 26.08 9.15 -11.34
C ARG A 480 24.64 8.78 -10.99
N ILE A 481 24.11 7.70 -11.56
CA ILE A 481 22.76 7.21 -11.24
C ILE A 481 22.66 6.83 -9.76
N ARG A 482 23.67 6.16 -9.20
CA ARG A 482 23.69 5.81 -7.77
C ARG A 482 23.66 7.07 -6.90
N LYS A 483 24.50 8.07 -7.19
CA LYS A 483 24.50 9.34 -6.47
C LYS A 483 23.14 10.04 -6.47
N MET A 484 22.48 10.08 -7.64
CA MET A 484 21.14 10.68 -7.75
C MET A 484 20.06 9.87 -7.01
N LYS A 485 20.14 8.53 -7.03
CA LYS A 485 19.20 7.66 -6.29
C LYS A 485 19.36 7.77 -4.78
N ASP A 486 20.60 7.85 -4.30
CA ASP A 486 20.90 7.97 -2.86
C ASP A 486 20.43 9.33 -2.29
N ALA A 487 20.29 10.35 -3.16
CA ALA A 487 19.81 11.68 -2.81
C ALA A 487 18.33 11.93 -3.17
N ASP A 488 17.66 10.98 -3.81
CA ASP A 488 16.27 11.11 -4.22
C ASP A 488 15.33 10.94 -3.02
N MET A 489 14.61 12.03 -2.73
CA MET A 489 13.68 12.16 -1.63
C MET A 489 12.23 12.27 -2.13
N ALA A 490 11.92 11.96 -3.40
CA ALA A 490 10.55 12.05 -3.94
C ALA A 490 9.53 11.22 -3.12
N PHE A 491 9.97 10.11 -2.52
CA PHE A 491 9.16 9.24 -1.65
C PHE A 491 9.67 9.18 -0.20
N GLY A 492 10.56 10.11 0.20
CA GLY A 492 11.29 10.03 1.46
C GLY A 492 12.39 8.95 1.45
N GLY A 493 12.91 8.59 2.62
CA GLY A 493 14.04 7.66 2.75
C GLY A 493 14.07 6.84 4.05
N GLY A 494 14.85 5.76 4.03
CA GLY A 494 15.04 4.83 5.15
C GLY A 494 13.78 4.02 5.50
N ASN A 495 13.69 3.59 6.77
CA ASN A 495 12.58 2.75 7.28
C ASN A 495 11.21 3.43 7.30
N ARG A 496 11.12 4.70 6.88
CA ARG A 496 9.90 5.51 6.81
C ARG A 496 9.68 6.06 5.40
N VAL A 497 10.25 5.40 4.40
CA VAL A 497 9.92 5.63 2.99
C VAL A 497 8.43 5.40 2.75
N CYS A 498 7.84 6.12 1.79
CA CYS A 498 6.43 5.98 1.44
C CYS A 498 6.06 4.52 1.16
N ILE A 499 5.11 3.99 1.93
CA ILE A 499 4.60 2.62 1.77
C ILE A 499 3.89 2.40 0.43
N GLY A 500 3.26 3.45 -0.10
CA GLY A 500 2.53 3.42 -1.37
C GLY A 500 3.41 3.51 -2.61
N LYS A 501 4.74 3.69 -2.49
CA LYS A 501 5.64 3.91 -3.64
C LYS A 501 5.47 2.89 -4.77
N PRO A 502 5.42 1.57 -4.54
CA PRO A 502 5.28 0.60 -5.63
C PRO A 502 3.98 0.78 -6.41
N LEU A 503 2.86 1.02 -5.71
CA LEU A 503 1.56 1.25 -6.34
C LEU A 503 1.51 2.59 -7.07
N ALA A 504 2.05 3.63 -6.44
CA ALA A 504 2.09 4.97 -7.02
C ALA A 504 2.84 5.00 -8.37
N LEU A 505 3.93 4.25 -8.48
CA LEU A 505 4.67 4.13 -9.73
C LEU A 505 3.85 3.43 -10.81
N VAL A 506 3.09 2.37 -10.49
CA VAL A 506 2.20 1.72 -11.47
C VAL A 506 1.21 2.73 -12.06
N GLU A 507 0.55 3.50 -11.21
CA GLU A 507 -0.40 4.53 -11.63
C GLU A 507 0.25 5.60 -12.50
N VAL A 508 1.33 6.21 -12.02
CA VAL A 508 2.01 7.29 -12.74
C VAL A 508 2.47 6.81 -14.12
N TYR A 509 3.07 5.62 -14.23
CA TYR A 509 3.50 5.08 -15.52
C TYR A 509 2.31 4.88 -16.46
N LYS A 510 1.23 4.24 -15.98
CA LYS A 510 0.08 3.91 -16.82
C LYS A 510 -0.68 5.16 -17.28
N VAL A 511 -0.87 6.14 -16.42
CA VAL A 511 -1.55 7.39 -16.77
C VAL A 511 -0.72 8.21 -17.76
N VAL A 512 0.58 8.40 -17.50
CA VAL A 512 1.47 9.16 -18.39
C VAL A 512 1.58 8.47 -19.75
N ALA A 513 1.83 7.17 -19.80
CA ALA A 513 1.92 6.42 -21.05
C ALA A 513 0.59 6.44 -21.83
N THR A 514 -0.54 6.26 -21.16
CA THR A 514 -1.86 6.23 -21.82
C THR A 514 -2.20 7.59 -22.40
N VAL A 515 -2.07 8.67 -21.62
CA VAL A 515 -2.50 10.01 -22.05
C VAL A 515 -1.61 10.54 -23.16
N PHE A 516 -0.28 10.52 -22.98
CA PHE A 516 0.65 11.01 -24.01
C PHE A 516 0.71 10.07 -25.22
N GLY A 517 0.40 8.79 -25.05
CA GLY A 517 0.35 7.83 -26.15
C GLY A 517 -0.90 7.94 -27.02
N LYS A 518 -2.08 8.18 -26.41
CA LYS A 518 -3.37 8.28 -27.13
C LYS A 518 -3.68 9.67 -27.66
N TYR A 519 -3.29 10.72 -26.93
CA TYR A 519 -3.78 12.07 -27.20
C TYR A 519 -2.66 13.03 -27.59
N GLN A 520 -2.94 13.87 -28.59
CA GLN A 520 -2.17 15.08 -28.80
C GLN A 520 -2.68 16.12 -27.79
N ILE A 521 -1.81 16.42 -26.83
CA ILE A 521 -2.07 17.38 -25.75
C ILE A 521 -1.12 18.57 -25.88
N GLU A 522 -1.69 19.77 -25.89
CA GLU A 522 -0.96 21.04 -26.02
C GLU A 522 -1.50 22.05 -25.02
N LEU A 523 -0.62 22.86 -24.42
CA LEU A 523 -1.06 23.96 -23.56
C LEU A 523 -1.90 24.94 -24.39
N GLU A 524 -3.00 25.42 -23.80
CA GLU A 524 -3.80 26.48 -24.41
C GLU A 524 -2.93 27.71 -24.70
N ASP A 525 -2.06 28.05 -23.75
CA ASP A 525 -1.11 29.16 -23.83
C ASP A 525 0.25 28.70 -23.25
N PRO A 526 1.24 28.37 -24.10
CA PRO A 526 2.57 27.95 -23.65
C PRO A 526 3.35 29.03 -22.88
N SER A 527 2.97 30.30 -22.98
CA SER A 527 3.62 31.42 -22.27
C SER A 527 3.19 31.53 -20.82
N LYS A 528 2.02 30.97 -20.46
CA LYS A 528 1.54 30.96 -19.09
C LYS A 528 2.26 29.91 -18.25
N GLU A 529 2.44 30.28 -16.99
CA GLU A 529 2.90 29.36 -15.95
C GLU A 529 1.67 28.77 -15.26
N TRP A 530 1.82 27.56 -14.68
CA TRP A 530 0.83 27.01 -13.78
C TRP A 530 0.66 27.89 -12.53
N ASP A 531 -0.43 27.70 -11.81
CA ASP A 531 -0.58 28.23 -10.47
C ASP A 531 -0.12 27.19 -9.44
N LEU A 532 0.62 27.62 -8.43
CA LEU A 532 1.17 26.75 -7.39
C LEU A 532 0.75 27.23 -6.00
N HIS A 533 -0.08 26.44 -5.32
CA HIS A 533 -0.30 26.62 -3.89
C HIS A 533 0.79 25.90 -3.10
N LYS A 534 1.78 26.66 -2.62
CA LYS A 534 2.98 26.14 -1.93
C LYS A 534 2.72 26.01 -0.43
N GLN A 535 2.16 24.89 -0.01
CA GLN A 535 1.77 24.62 1.39
C GLN A 535 2.55 23.42 1.93
N TRP A 536 1.90 22.52 2.67
CA TRP A 536 2.49 21.25 3.09
C TRP A 536 2.82 20.41 1.85
N PHE A 537 1.82 20.23 0.98
CA PHE A 537 2.04 19.82 -0.40
C PHE A 537 2.14 21.03 -1.33
N VAL A 538 2.76 20.84 -2.49
CA VAL A 538 2.86 21.85 -3.54
C VAL A 538 1.88 21.54 -4.66
N TRP A 539 0.71 22.18 -4.62
CA TRP A 539 -0.42 21.85 -5.49
C TRP A 539 -0.37 22.59 -6.83
N PRO A 540 -0.34 21.88 -7.97
CA PRO A 540 -0.44 22.50 -9.28
C PRO A 540 -1.90 22.69 -9.71
N HIS A 541 -2.18 23.87 -10.25
CA HIS A 541 -3.48 24.30 -10.73
C HIS A 541 -3.39 24.92 -12.11
N ASN A 542 -4.54 25.00 -12.79
CA ASN A 542 -4.69 25.71 -14.06
C ASN A 542 -3.77 25.20 -15.19
N ILE A 543 -3.63 23.87 -15.33
CA ILE A 543 -2.92 23.28 -16.48
C ILE A 543 -3.93 23.16 -17.63
N LYS A 544 -4.18 24.30 -18.27
CA LYS A 544 -5.17 24.42 -19.34
C LYS A 544 -4.61 23.89 -20.66
N VAL A 545 -5.27 22.89 -21.25
CA VAL A 545 -4.85 22.21 -22.47
C VAL A 545 -5.95 22.13 -23.53
N LYS A 546 -5.53 21.95 -24.78
CA LYS A 546 -6.36 21.47 -25.88
C LYS A 546 -6.03 20.00 -26.15
N LEU A 547 -7.07 19.22 -26.42
CA LEU A 547 -6.98 17.77 -26.63
C LEU A 547 -7.48 17.40 -28.02
N SER A 548 -6.70 16.59 -28.73
CA SER A 548 -7.10 15.87 -29.94
C SER A 548 -6.55 14.44 -29.92
N ILE A 549 -7.02 13.59 -30.84
CA ILE A 549 -6.51 12.23 -31.03
C ILE A 549 -5.49 12.27 -32.15
N PHE A 550 -4.43 11.48 -32.06
CA PHE A 550 -3.50 11.29 -33.18
C PHE A 550 -4.20 10.60 -34.36
N ASP A 551 -4.00 11.09 -35.58
CA ASP A 551 -4.68 10.56 -36.78
C ASP A 551 -4.37 9.09 -37.12
N ASN A 552 -3.36 8.47 -36.47
CA ASN A 552 -2.83 7.14 -36.83
C ASN A 552 -2.46 6.23 -35.63
N VAL A 553 -3.12 6.35 -34.47
CA VAL A 553 -2.90 5.46 -33.31
C VAL A 553 -3.91 4.32 -33.26
#